data_AF-A0A954K802-F1
#
_entry.id   AF-A0A954K802-F1
#
_cell.length_a   1.000
_cell.length_b   1.000
_cell.length_c   1.000
_cell.angle_alpha   90.00
_cell.angle_beta   90.00
_cell.angle_gamma   90.00
#
_symmetry.space_group_name_H-M   'P 1'
#
loop_
_entity.id
_entity.type
_entity.pdbx_description
1 polymer ?
#
loop_
_entity_poly.entity_id
_entity_poly.type
_entity_poly.pdbx_seq_one_letter_code
_entity_poly.pdbx_strand_id
1 'polypeptide(L)'
;STKAGRHYYIIGKGRTNRKGMARDNQNYGFRVTGSELSFLFRGQPEKKDQKADFHRWTSSGAGISAHNWHHVAVTYTFGKKKSLTAYVDGQPVSGKWDMGGDTTLGPVVDNDEVWIGSSMGGSAGSSFDGQMDELAVYRKVLTAKQVASHFKYHAPEPQIDWTAIPNDRVKVDILEGVPNKKSWKFRPPRLAESFTQPHFALIEIPDRYSERGVKVDRPDPYLVRAMSSVVIPKGKKRILVRARNASRLYIDDKLVAETGFHNISGSAHGHVFKVDRSLAPNIRPLHRGDQEKVIEYTGDGKPHRVRFEMIVGGFRHRPDFGETAVFIGDPKQDFQLLTPGKETVMLTDADWLPFEREYRYNMIAVNAARRREASAKEDQYWESRHQLAKAEILKQPQVKVPAAVSGLRANNAIDHFINRRLAKEKVAQAPLLNDLAFLRRLSLDTTGTVPTTEQINEYLADDPKTRRAKAVQRFINDPAWADSWVGYWQDVLA
;
A
#
# COMPACT_ATOMS: atom_id res chain seq x y z
N SER A 1 -9.29 15.07 11.62
CA SER A 1 -9.41 13.62 11.31
C SER A 1 -10.83 13.14 11.60
N THR A 2 -11.54 12.53 10.63
CA THR A 2 -12.92 12.04 10.82
C THR A 2 -12.92 10.56 11.21
N LYS A 3 -13.12 10.25 12.49
CA LYS A 3 -13.24 8.86 12.95
C LYS A 3 -14.66 8.33 12.70
N ALA A 4 -14.79 7.14 12.11
CA ALA A 4 -16.08 6.47 11.97
C ALA A 4 -16.73 6.27 13.36
N GLY A 5 -18.03 6.56 13.46
CA GLY A 5 -18.78 6.48 14.72
C GLY A 5 -18.70 7.74 15.60
N ARG A 6 -17.83 8.71 15.28
CA ARG A 6 -17.87 10.06 15.86
C ARG A 6 -18.57 11.02 14.90
N HIS A 7 -19.49 11.82 15.43
CA HIS A 7 -20.27 12.79 14.65
C HIS A 7 -19.78 14.21 14.90
N TYR A 8 -19.09 14.76 13.90
CA TYR A 8 -18.54 16.11 13.90
C TYR A 8 -19.54 17.07 13.26
N TYR A 9 -19.91 18.16 13.94
CA TYR A 9 -20.91 19.10 13.42
C TYR A 9 -20.34 20.02 12.34
N ILE A 10 -21.02 20.05 11.19
CA ILE A 10 -20.86 21.15 10.23
C ILE A 10 -21.69 22.32 10.73
N ILE A 11 -22.99 22.07 10.96
CA ILE A 11 -23.94 23.02 11.50
C ILE A 11 -25.05 22.29 12.25
N GLY A 12 -25.56 22.88 13.33
CA GLY A 12 -26.76 22.41 14.01
C GLY A 12 -27.53 23.54 14.67
N LYS A 13 -28.83 23.34 14.87
CA LYS A 13 -29.68 24.20 15.71
C LYS A 13 -30.24 23.40 16.87
N GLY A 14 -30.05 23.91 18.08
CA GLY A 14 -30.46 23.25 19.31
C GLY A 14 -29.39 22.32 19.90
N ARG A 15 -29.73 21.74 21.05
CA ARG A 15 -28.88 20.84 21.85
C ARG A 15 -27.64 21.55 22.38
N THR A 16 -27.76 22.81 22.79
CA THR A 16 -26.63 23.61 23.28
C THR A 16 -26.33 23.38 24.77
N ASN A 17 -27.24 22.73 25.51
CA ASN A 17 -27.25 22.64 26.98
C ASN A 17 -27.31 24.01 27.67
N ARG A 18 -27.76 25.06 26.99
CA ARG A 18 -27.98 26.37 27.59
C ARG A 18 -29.12 26.32 28.61
N LYS A 19 -28.97 27.05 29.71
CA LYS A 19 -30.02 27.18 30.75
C LYS A 19 -31.34 27.64 30.12
N GLY A 20 -32.42 26.94 30.42
CA GLY A 20 -33.77 27.22 29.92
C GLY A 20 -34.14 26.50 28.62
N MET A 21 -33.20 25.79 27.99
CA MET A 21 -33.47 24.95 26.82
C MET A 21 -33.55 23.48 27.23
N ALA A 22 -34.43 22.72 26.58
CA ALA A 22 -34.53 21.29 26.83
C ALA A 22 -33.28 20.57 26.30
N ARG A 23 -32.80 19.56 27.02
CA ARG A 23 -31.54 18.85 26.69
C ARG A 23 -31.57 18.18 25.31
N ASP A 24 -32.71 17.64 24.91
CA ASP A 24 -32.90 16.86 23.68
C ASP A 24 -33.76 17.61 22.64
N ASN A 25 -33.47 18.90 22.42
CA ASN A 25 -34.23 19.81 21.54
C ASN A 25 -33.60 20.04 20.16
N GLN A 26 -32.86 19.06 19.61
CA GLN A 26 -32.19 19.25 18.32
C GLN A 26 -33.20 19.48 17.18
N ASN A 27 -33.26 20.69 16.63
CA ASN A 27 -34.08 21.00 15.46
C ASN A 27 -33.49 20.35 14.19
N TYR A 28 -32.20 20.55 13.96
CA TYR A 28 -31.42 19.80 12.97
C TYR A 28 -29.94 19.78 13.36
N GLY A 29 -29.22 18.78 12.87
CA GLY A 29 -27.77 18.67 12.97
C GLY A 29 -27.22 18.00 11.72
N PHE A 30 -26.48 18.75 10.91
CA PHE A 30 -25.77 18.26 9.74
C PHE A 30 -24.30 18.05 10.08
N ARG A 31 -23.80 16.83 9.86
CA ARG A 31 -22.60 16.29 10.50
C ARG A 31 -21.82 15.38 9.55
N VAL A 32 -20.56 15.13 9.88
CA VAL A 32 -19.69 14.14 9.23
C VAL A 32 -19.30 13.05 10.22
N THR A 33 -19.20 11.79 9.78
CA THR A 33 -18.71 10.65 10.56
C THR A 33 -17.90 9.71 9.67
N GLY A 34 -16.60 9.54 9.93
CA GLY A 34 -15.72 8.81 9.00
C GLY A 34 -15.72 9.46 7.61
N SER A 35 -16.06 8.69 6.59
CA SER A 35 -16.24 9.15 5.21
C SER A 35 -17.70 9.46 4.83
N GLU A 36 -18.61 9.51 5.81
CA GLU A 36 -20.06 9.62 5.62
C GLU A 36 -20.63 10.95 6.14
N LEU A 37 -21.75 11.37 5.55
CA LEU A 37 -22.62 12.43 6.03
C LEU A 37 -23.66 11.87 7.01
N SER A 38 -24.05 12.67 8.00
CA SER A 38 -25.15 12.37 8.89
C SER A 38 -26.05 13.57 9.13
N PHE A 39 -27.35 13.36 9.06
CA PHE A 39 -28.38 14.35 9.38
C PHE A 39 -29.22 13.84 10.55
N LEU A 40 -29.39 14.65 11.59
CA LEU A 40 -30.12 14.30 12.82
C LEU A 40 -31.13 15.38 13.17
N PHE A 41 -32.31 14.97 13.62
CA PHE A 41 -33.25 15.85 14.29
C PHE A 41 -34.04 15.10 15.36
N ARG A 42 -34.70 15.87 16.24
CA ARG A 42 -35.66 15.35 17.22
C ARG A 42 -37.07 15.54 16.67
N GLY A 43 -37.82 14.44 16.53
CA GLY A 43 -39.23 14.50 16.12
C GLY A 43 -40.10 15.12 17.21
N GLN A 44 -40.97 16.05 16.83
CA GLN A 44 -42.00 16.60 17.70
C GLN A 44 -43.25 15.72 17.64
N PRO A 45 -43.66 15.06 18.74
CA PRO A 45 -44.86 14.24 18.76
C PRO A 45 -46.12 15.08 18.52
N GLU A 46 -47.06 14.54 17.74
CA GLU A 46 -48.36 15.20 17.51
C GLU A 46 -49.40 14.80 18.57
N LYS A 47 -49.17 13.68 19.28
CA LYS A 47 -50.04 13.14 20.33
C LYS A 47 -49.25 12.97 21.61
N LYS A 48 -49.92 13.17 22.76
CA LYS A 48 -49.32 13.03 24.10
C LYS A 48 -48.65 11.67 24.34
N ASP A 49 -49.15 10.62 23.69
CA ASP A 49 -48.72 9.24 23.92
C ASP A 49 -47.67 8.78 22.90
N GLN A 50 -47.39 9.61 21.88
CA GLN A 50 -46.39 9.30 20.87
C GLN A 50 -45.00 9.63 21.41
N LYS A 51 -44.11 8.63 21.35
CA LYS A 51 -42.73 8.80 21.82
C LYS A 51 -42.01 9.79 20.92
N ALA A 52 -41.44 10.84 21.53
CA ALA A 52 -40.46 11.66 20.83
C ALA A 52 -39.23 10.78 20.59
N ASP A 53 -38.82 10.63 19.33
CA ASP A 53 -37.63 9.90 18.92
C ASP A 53 -36.66 10.81 18.15
N PHE A 54 -35.38 10.45 18.20
CA PHE A 54 -34.40 11.05 17.31
C PHE A 54 -34.50 10.34 15.97
N HIS A 55 -34.35 11.09 14.89
CA HIS A 55 -34.35 10.57 13.53
C HIS A 55 -33.00 10.90 12.93
N ARG A 56 -32.23 9.88 12.57
CA ARG A 56 -30.91 10.05 11.98
C ARG A 56 -30.82 9.33 10.66
N TRP A 57 -30.36 10.07 9.67
CA TRP A 57 -29.95 9.54 8.39
C TRP A 57 -28.42 9.56 8.31
N THR A 58 -27.83 8.49 7.78
CA THR A 58 -26.39 8.41 7.52
C THR A 58 -26.17 7.90 6.10
N SER A 59 -25.28 8.55 5.35
CA SER A 59 -24.96 8.14 3.99
C SER A 59 -24.27 6.77 3.95
N SER A 60 -24.23 6.17 2.77
CA SER A 60 -23.50 4.94 2.49
C SER A 60 -22.60 5.15 1.28
N GLY A 61 -21.28 5.12 1.48
CA GLY A 61 -20.30 5.31 0.41
C GLY A 61 -20.18 6.75 -0.06
N ALA A 62 -20.40 7.75 0.81
CA ALA A 62 -20.28 9.16 0.43
C ALA A 62 -18.84 9.57 0.05
N GLY A 63 -17.84 8.83 0.54
CA GLY A 63 -16.45 8.95 0.08
C GLY A 63 -15.78 10.26 0.46
N ILE A 64 -16.21 10.90 1.55
CA ILE A 64 -15.54 12.11 2.07
C ILE A 64 -14.15 11.70 2.56
N SER A 65 -13.14 12.45 2.12
CA SER A 65 -11.75 12.24 2.47
C SER A 65 -11.24 13.36 3.36
N ALA A 66 -10.32 13.03 4.27
CA ALA A 66 -9.59 14.04 5.02
C ALA A 66 -8.62 14.79 4.10
N HIS A 67 -8.22 16.01 4.50
CA HIS A 67 -7.23 16.85 3.82
C HIS A 67 -7.64 17.41 2.44
N ASN A 68 -8.90 17.24 2.04
CA ASN A 68 -9.46 17.83 0.81
C ASN A 68 -10.69 18.68 1.13
N TRP A 69 -10.87 19.78 0.41
CA TRP A 69 -12.14 20.53 0.39
C TRP A 69 -13.24 19.67 -0.22
N HIS A 70 -14.36 19.46 0.47
CA HIS A 70 -15.53 18.79 -0.09
C HIS A 70 -16.74 19.73 -0.04
N HIS A 71 -17.53 19.74 -1.11
CA HIS A 71 -18.83 20.40 -1.07
C HIS A 71 -19.87 19.40 -0.57
N VAL A 72 -20.55 19.72 0.52
CA VAL A 72 -21.53 18.82 1.14
C VAL A 72 -22.85 19.54 1.35
N ALA A 73 -23.95 18.87 1.05
CA ALA A 73 -25.28 19.45 1.20
C ALA A 73 -26.29 18.40 1.63
N VAL A 74 -27.36 18.85 2.27
CA VAL A 74 -28.56 18.05 2.55
C VAL A 74 -29.79 18.89 2.26
N THR A 75 -30.76 18.31 1.56
CA THR A 75 -32.08 18.88 1.36
C THR A 75 -33.10 17.97 2.04
N TYR A 76 -34.05 18.55 2.75
CA TYR A 76 -35.08 17.78 3.47
C TYR A 76 -36.37 18.59 3.62
N THR A 77 -37.52 17.92 3.45
CA THR A 77 -38.83 18.49 3.79
C THR A 77 -39.36 17.76 5.01
N PHE A 78 -39.25 18.38 6.18
CA PHE A 78 -39.84 17.85 7.40
C PHE A 78 -41.33 17.54 7.21
N GLY A 79 -41.81 16.49 7.87
CA GLY A 79 -43.19 16.03 7.70
C GLY A 79 -43.45 15.16 6.46
N LYS A 80 -42.47 15.04 5.55
CA LYS A 80 -42.62 14.26 4.31
C LYS A 80 -41.58 13.14 4.23
N LYS A 81 -42.05 11.90 4.27
CA LYS A 81 -41.22 10.71 4.03
C LYS A 81 -40.55 10.75 2.65
N LYS A 82 -39.39 10.11 2.52
CA LYS A 82 -38.58 10.00 1.30
C LYS A 82 -38.24 11.36 0.67
N SER A 83 -38.16 12.43 1.47
CA SER A 83 -37.83 13.77 0.98
C SER A 83 -36.38 14.18 1.22
N LEU A 84 -35.61 13.40 1.99
CA LEU A 84 -34.21 13.70 2.27
C LEU A 84 -33.34 13.29 1.09
N THR A 85 -32.52 14.21 0.59
CA THR A 85 -31.41 13.91 -0.32
C THR A 85 -30.14 14.57 0.21
N ALA A 86 -29.07 13.81 0.37
CA ALA A 86 -27.75 14.35 0.68
C ALA A 86 -26.87 14.33 -0.57
N TYR A 87 -25.88 15.21 -0.60
CA TYR A 87 -24.97 15.40 -1.72
C TYR A 87 -23.54 15.54 -1.24
N VAL A 88 -22.62 14.95 -1.99
CA VAL A 88 -21.18 15.17 -1.88
C VAL A 88 -20.65 15.54 -3.25
N ASP A 89 -19.89 16.63 -3.33
CA ASP A 89 -19.25 17.12 -4.54
C ASP A 89 -20.26 17.25 -5.69
N GLY A 90 -21.44 17.78 -5.36
CA GLY A 90 -22.56 18.03 -6.28
C GLY A 90 -23.35 16.78 -6.69
N GLN A 91 -22.93 15.58 -6.26
CA GLN A 91 -23.58 14.31 -6.61
C GLN A 91 -24.45 13.79 -5.47
N PRO A 92 -25.65 13.25 -5.75
CA PRO A 92 -26.50 12.66 -4.72
C PRO A 92 -25.85 11.40 -4.15
N VAL A 93 -25.98 11.20 -2.84
CA VAL A 93 -25.50 10.00 -2.13
C VAL A 93 -26.67 9.27 -1.47
N SER A 94 -26.63 7.94 -1.49
CA SER A 94 -27.61 7.11 -0.80
C SER A 94 -27.27 6.98 0.69
N GLY A 95 -28.21 6.44 1.47
CA GLY A 95 -28.02 6.26 2.90
C GLY A 95 -29.19 5.57 3.57
N LYS A 96 -29.07 5.39 4.88
CA LYS A 96 -30.03 4.65 5.70
C LYS A 96 -30.47 5.48 6.88
N TRP A 97 -31.75 5.31 7.24
CA TRP A 97 -32.29 5.83 8.48
C TRP A 97 -32.08 4.84 9.62
N ASP A 98 -31.78 5.34 10.81
CA ASP A 98 -31.82 4.59 12.06
C ASP A 98 -32.58 5.38 13.15
N MET A 99 -32.62 4.84 14.37
CA MET A 99 -33.40 5.37 15.49
C MET A 99 -34.91 5.42 15.14
N GLY A 100 -35.55 6.59 15.12
CA GLY A 100 -36.96 6.75 14.76
C GLY A 100 -37.25 6.63 13.25
N GLY A 101 -36.24 6.45 12.41
CA GLY A 101 -36.43 6.17 10.98
C GLY A 101 -36.88 7.37 10.14
N ASP A 102 -37.27 7.12 8.89
CA ASP A 102 -37.94 8.10 8.04
C ASP A 102 -39.37 8.36 8.54
N THR A 103 -39.76 9.63 8.67
CA THR A 103 -40.95 10.02 9.44
C THR A 103 -41.76 11.14 8.78
N THR A 104 -43.00 11.28 9.24
CA THR A 104 -43.90 12.42 8.95
C THR A 104 -43.96 13.42 10.09
N LEU A 105 -43.15 13.26 11.14
CA LEU A 105 -43.05 14.24 12.22
C LEU A 105 -42.23 15.47 11.80
N GLY A 106 -42.65 16.64 12.29
CA GLY A 106 -41.83 17.85 12.26
C GLY A 106 -40.67 17.78 13.26
N PRO A 107 -39.65 18.65 13.13
CA PRO A 107 -38.61 18.76 14.14
C PRO A 107 -39.11 19.55 15.34
N VAL A 108 -38.46 19.40 16.49
CA VAL A 108 -38.64 20.35 17.61
C VAL A 108 -38.27 21.76 17.14
N VAL A 109 -39.16 22.74 17.36
CA VAL A 109 -38.93 24.15 17.02
C VAL A 109 -38.89 25.01 18.28
N ASP A 110 -37.76 25.66 18.52
CA ASP A 110 -37.56 26.60 19.62
C ASP A 110 -36.51 27.69 19.28
N ASN A 111 -36.23 28.55 20.26
CA ASN A 111 -35.28 29.66 20.16
C ASN A 111 -33.85 29.29 20.57
N ASP A 112 -33.49 28.01 20.63
CA ASP A 112 -32.10 27.61 20.89
C ASP A 112 -31.19 27.96 19.70
N GLU A 113 -29.88 28.07 19.94
CA GLU A 113 -28.95 28.70 19.00
C GLU A 113 -28.60 27.82 17.80
N VAL A 114 -28.14 28.48 16.73
CA VAL A 114 -27.42 27.83 15.63
C VAL A 114 -25.93 27.84 15.94
N TRP A 115 -25.30 26.68 15.83
CA TRP A 115 -23.87 26.49 16.02
C TRP A 115 -23.23 25.95 14.74
N ILE A 116 -22.06 26.48 14.40
CA ILE A 116 -21.23 26.04 13.27
C ILE A 116 -19.98 25.37 13.85
N GLY A 117 -19.57 24.23 13.29
CA GLY A 117 -18.37 23.52 13.74
C GLY A 117 -18.48 22.83 15.09
N SER A 118 -19.59 22.96 15.82
CA SER A 118 -19.79 22.28 17.10
C SER A 118 -21.28 22.23 17.49
N SER A 119 -21.59 21.52 18.57
CA SER A 119 -22.86 21.60 19.31
C SER A 119 -22.69 20.92 20.68
N MET A 120 -23.77 20.65 21.43
CA MET A 120 -23.72 19.93 22.71
C MET A 120 -22.88 20.67 23.76
N GLY A 121 -23.03 21.99 23.84
CA GLY A 121 -22.28 22.84 24.76
C GLY A 121 -20.79 22.90 24.43
N GLY A 122 -20.42 22.80 23.15
CA GLY A 122 -19.02 22.85 22.71
C GLY A 122 -18.25 21.56 22.96
N SER A 123 -18.92 20.40 22.98
CA SER A 123 -18.26 19.12 23.23
C SER A 123 -17.13 18.87 22.21
N ALA A 124 -15.90 18.73 22.70
CA ALA A 124 -14.72 18.50 21.85
C ALA A 124 -14.87 17.24 20.97
N GLY A 125 -15.56 16.20 21.47
CA GLY A 125 -15.82 14.96 20.73
C GLY A 125 -16.81 15.11 19.55
N SER A 126 -17.49 16.24 19.45
CA SER A 126 -18.46 16.59 18.39
C SER A 126 -18.06 17.84 17.60
N SER A 127 -16.94 18.47 17.96
CA SER A 127 -16.46 19.68 17.32
C SER A 127 -15.63 19.33 16.09
N PHE A 128 -15.95 19.97 14.96
CA PHE A 128 -15.25 19.78 13.71
C PHE A 128 -13.85 20.36 13.78
N ASP A 129 -12.89 19.56 13.32
CA ASP A 129 -11.48 19.89 13.24
C ASP A 129 -11.09 19.96 11.76
N GLY A 130 -11.14 21.19 11.22
CA GLY A 130 -10.90 21.48 9.81
C GLY A 130 -11.38 22.88 9.40
N GLN A 131 -11.28 23.17 8.11
CA GLN A 131 -11.74 24.43 7.52
C GLN A 131 -13.16 24.29 6.96
N MET A 132 -13.94 25.37 7.02
CA MET A 132 -15.25 25.50 6.38
C MET A 132 -15.30 26.81 5.62
N ASP A 133 -16.02 26.81 4.51
CA ASP A 133 -16.22 27.99 3.67
C ASP A 133 -17.61 27.92 3.02
N GLU A 134 -18.15 29.07 2.61
CA GLU A 134 -19.41 29.19 1.84
C GLU A 134 -20.64 28.51 2.51
N LEU A 135 -20.73 28.56 3.84
CA LEU A 135 -21.84 27.95 4.59
C LEU A 135 -23.15 28.69 4.35
N ALA A 136 -24.18 27.97 3.89
CA ALA A 136 -25.49 28.54 3.56
C ALA A 136 -26.65 27.66 4.04
N VAL A 137 -27.76 28.32 4.45
CA VAL A 137 -29.03 27.67 4.83
C VAL A 137 -30.16 28.26 4.00
N TYR A 138 -30.97 27.39 3.39
CA TYR A 138 -32.06 27.80 2.51
C TYR A 138 -33.42 27.45 3.12
N ARG A 139 -34.36 28.39 3.00
CA ARG A 139 -35.78 28.22 3.38
C ARG A 139 -36.60 27.44 2.36
N LYS A 140 -35.94 26.84 1.36
CA LYS A 140 -36.56 26.06 0.28
C LYS A 140 -35.67 24.87 -0.06
N VAL A 141 -36.28 23.79 -0.53
CA VAL A 141 -35.57 22.63 -1.07
C VAL A 141 -34.91 23.04 -2.39
N LEU A 142 -33.58 22.94 -2.46
CA LEU A 142 -32.85 23.10 -3.70
C LEU A 142 -32.97 21.84 -4.57
N THR A 143 -33.05 22.03 -5.88
CA THR A 143 -32.99 20.93 -6.85
C THR A 143 -31.57 20.37 -6.94
N ALA A 144 -31.43 19.11 -7.38
CA ALA A 144 -30.11 18.50 -7.60
C ALA A 144 -29.23 19.34 -8.56
N LYS A 145 -29.81 19.96 -9.58
CA LYS A 145 -29.11 20.85 -10.52
C LYS A 145 -28.56 22.11 -9.84
N GLN A 146 -29.33 22.71 -8.92
CA GLN A 146 -28.88 23.87 -8.15
C GLN A 146 -27.73 23.48 -7.21
N VAL A 147 -27.86 22.38 -6.47
CA VAL A 147 -26.80 21.89 -5.58
C VAL A 147 -25.52 21.58 -6.37
N ALA A 148 -25.64 20.92 -7.53
CA ALA A 148 -24.51 20.65 -8.40
C ALA A 148 -23.85 21.94 -8.92
N SER A 149 -24.62 22.99 -9.20
CA SER A 149 -24.07 24.27 -9.68
C SER A 149 -23.27 25.04 -8.64
N HIS A 150 -23.49 24.78 -7.35
CA HIS A 150 -22.68 25.34 -6.25
C HIS A 150 -21.32 24.64 -6.16
N PHE A 151 -21.20 23.41 -6.66
CA PHE A 151 -19.94 22.69 -6.70
C PHE A 151 -19.18 22.98 -8.00
N LYS A 152 -18.13 23.80 -7.89
CA LYS A 152 -17.15 24.00 -8.95
C LYS A 152 -15.79 23.53 -8.44
N TYR A 153 -15.27 22.45 -9.00
CA TYR A 153 -13.96 21.94 -8.66
C TYR A 153 -13.07 21.91 -9.89
N HIS A 154 -11.99 22.69 -9.82
CA HIS A 154 -10.88 22.64 -10.75
C HIS A 154 -9.75 21.91 -10.05
N ALA A 155 -9.40 20.71 -10.53
CA ALA A 155 -8.26 20.00 -10.01
C ALA A 155 -6.99 20.83 -10.27
N PRO A 156 -6.20 21.17 -9.25
CA PRO A 156 -4.96 21.88 -9.48
C PRO A 156 -4.00 20.97 -10.26
N GLU A 157 -3.22 21.57 -11.16
CA GLU A 157 -2.13 20.87 -11.82
C GLU A 157 -1.11 20.40 -10.77
N PRO A 158 -0.55 19.18 -10.92
CA PRO A 158 0.46 18.67 -10.00
C PRO A 158 1.65 19.63 -9.89
N GLN A 159 1.89 20.16 -8.69
CA GLN A 159 3.08 20.95 -8.39
C GLN A 159 4.23 19.99 -8.13
N ILE A 160 5.12 19.83 -9.11
CA ILE A 160 6.28 18.93 -9.02
C ILE A 160 7.54 19.79 -8.84
N ASP A 161 8.23 19.58 -7.73
CA ASP A 161 9.57 20.12 -7.53
C ASP A 161 10.58 19.29 -8.32
N TRP A 162 10.85 19.74 -9.55
CA TRP A 162 11.82 19.10 -10.44
C TRP A 162 13.27 19.23 -9.94
N THR A 163 13.56 20.16 -9.02
CA THR A 163 14.91 20.31 -8.46
C THR A 163 15.27 19.22 -7.45
N ALA A 164 14.25 18.60 -6.85
CA ALA A 164 14.39 17.49 -5.92
C ALA A 164 14.45 16.10 -6.61
N ILE A 165 14.37 16.05 -7.95
CA ILE A 165 14.40 14.79 -8.71
C ILE A 165 15.84 14.55 -9.19
N PRO A 166 16.44 13.38 -8.88
CA PRO A 166 17.78 13.06 -9.36
C PRO A 166 17.86 13.06 -10.89
N ASN A 167 18.96 13.56 -11.44
CA ASN A 167 19.17 13.61 -12.88
C ASN A 167 19.64 12.27 -13.49
N ASP A 168 20.02 11.31 -12.65
CA ASP A 168 20.54 10.00 -13.03
C ASP A 168 19.60 8.84 -12.66
N ARG A 169 18.47 9.14 -12.01
CA ARG A 169 17.47 8.15 -11.60
C ARG A 169 16.05 8.63 -11.86
N VAL A 170 15.12 7.68 -11.86
CA VAL A 170 13.68 7.92 -11.90
C VAL A 170 13.16 7.96 -10.47
N LYS A 171 12.57 9.09 -10.07
CA LYS A 171 11.80 9.19 -8.83
C LYS A 171 10.40 8.65 -9.08
N VAL A 172 9.95 7.73 -8.24
CA VAL A 172 8.59 7.17 -8.29
C VAL A 172 7.85 7.58 -7.02
N ASP A 173 6.79 8.35 -7.20
CA ASP A 173 5.83 8.69 -6.15
C ASP A 173 4.68 7.68 -6.16
N ILE A 174 4.29 7.21 -4.97
CA ILE A 174 3.08 6.40 -4.76
C ILE A 174 2.05 7.32 -4.09
N LEU A 175 0.91 7.53 -4.76
CA LEU A 175 -0.14 8.43 -4.31
C LEU A 175 -1.43 7.66 -4.00
N GLU A 176 -1.88 7.73 -2.76
CA GLU A 176 -3.06 7.02 -2.24
C GLU A 176 -4.30 7.93 -2.23
N GLY A 177 -5.50 7.33 -2.26
CA GLY A 177 -6.77 8.06 -2.26
C GLY A 177 -7.34 8.30 -3.65
N VAL A 178 -6.95 7.50 -4.63
CA VAL A 178 -7.57 7.51 -5.97
C VAL A 178 -8.98 6.90 -5.85
N PRO A 179 -10.03 7.54 -6.38
CA PRO A 179 -11.35 6.94 -6.35
C PRO A 179 -11.43 5.76 -7.32
N ASN A 180 -12.21 4.75 -6.95
CA ASN A 180 -12.50 3.59 -7.80
C ASN A 180 -13.48 3.96 -8.95
N LYS A 181 -13.02 4.80 -9.88
CA LYS A 181 -13.75 5.34 -11.03
C LYS A 181 -12.87 5.28 -12.28
N LYS A 182 -13.46 4.99 -13.46
CA LYS A 182 -12.74 4.98 -14.75
C LYS A 182 -12.60 6.42 -15.25
N SER A 183 -11.87 7.24 -14.51
CA SER A 183 -11.68 8.66 -14.82
C SER A 183 -10.36 9.18 -14.28
N TRP A 184 -9.75 10.09 -15.04
CA TRP A 184 -8.62 10.92 -14.59
C TRP A 184 -9.07 12.19 -13.85
N LYS A 185 -10.38 12.41 -13.73
CA LYS A 185 -10.96 13.57 -13.03
C LYS A 185 -11.19 13.20 -11.57
N PHE A 186 -10.16 13.36 -10.76
CA PHE A 186 -10.23 13.18 -9.32
C PHE A 186 -9.41 14.24 -8.58
N ARG A 187 -9.62 14.32 -7.26
CA ARG A 187 -8.86 15.21 -6.40
C ARG A 187 -7.41 14.71 -6.28
N PRO A 188 -6.40 15.60 -6.23
CA PRO A 188 -5.01 15.19 -6.06
C PRO A 188 -4.88 14.13 -4.97
N PRO A 189 -4.39 12.93 -5.32
CA PRO A 189 -4.18 11.88 -4.33
C PRO A 189 -3.06 12.31 -3.39
N ARG A 190 -3.08 11.80 -2.16
CA ARG A 190 -2.07 12.11 -1.15
C ARG A 190 -0.80 11.34 -1.47
N LEU A 191 0.34 12.03 -1.50
CA LEU A 191 1.65 11.36 -1.54
C LEU A 191 1.79 10.46 -0.30
N ALA A 192 1.94 9.16 -0.52
CA ALA A 192 2.13 8.18 0.54
C ALA A 192 3.62 7.96 0.80
N GLU A 193 4.40 7.82 -0.28
CA GLU A 193 5.84 7.62 -0.22
C GLU A 193 6.47 7.88 -1.59
N SER A 194 7.80 7.97 -1.60
CA SER A 194 8.60 8.04 -2.81
C SER A 194 9.79 7.09 -2.72
N PHE A 195 10.25 6.58 -3.85
CA PHE A 195 11.51 5.86 -3.97
C PHE A 195 12.17 6.18 -5.32
N THR A 196 13.40 5.70 -5.54
CA THR A 196 14.13 5.92 -6.80
C THR A 196 14.55 4.62 -7.44
N GLN A 197 14.59 4.58 -8.76
CA GLN A 197 14.97 3.42 -9.56
C GLN A 197 15.67 3.84 -10.86
N PRO A 198 16.39 2.96 -11.55
CA PRO A 198 17.18 3.37 -12.71
C PRO A 198 16.36 3.65 -13.98
N HIS A 199 15.18 3.04 -14.15
CA HIS A 199 14.45 3.06 -15.43
C HIS A 199 13.00 3.52 -15.28
N PHE A 200 12.34 3.90 -16.38
CA PHE A 200 10.89 4.06 -16.44
C PHE A 200 10.20 2.69 -16.63
N ALA A 201 10.46 1.73 -15.73
CA ALA A 201 9.82 0.41 -15.68
C ALA A 201 9.24 0.14 -14.29
N LEU A 202 7.98 -0.26 -14.20
CA LEU A 202 7.31 -0.58 -12.95
C LEU A 202 6.89 -2.05 -13.01
N ILE A 203 7.77 -2.94 -12.57
CA ILE A 203 7.47 -4.39 -12.48
C ILE A 203 6.76 -4.70 -11.16
N GLU A 204 7.25 -4.08 -10.09
CA GLU A 204 6.67 -4.07 -8.74
C GLU A 204 7.17 -2.84 -7.98
N ILE A 205 6.51 -2.49 -6.88
CA ILE A 205 6.91 -1.41 -6.00
C ILE A 205 7.33 -1.96 -4.63
N PRO A 206 8.11 -1.21 -3.83
CA PRO A 206 8.44 -1.63 -2.48
C PRO A 206 7.20 -1.98 -1.64
N ASP A 207 7.34 -3.01 -0.81
CA ASP A 207 6.29 -3.46 0.08
C ASP A 207 6.04 -2.46 1.21
N ARG A 208 4.78 -2.38 1.65
CA ARG A 208 4.39 -1.63 2.84
C ARG A 208 4.40 -2.54 4.05
N TYR A 209 4.97 -2.08 5.15
CA TYR A 209 5.02 -2.79 6.42
C TYR A 209 4.30 -2.02 7.52
N SER A 210 3.69 -2.73 8.45
CA SER A 210 3.27 -2.20 9.75
C SER A 210 4.47 -1.91 10.65
N GLU A 211 4.26 -1.24 11.78
CA GLU A 211 5.28 -1.01 12.83
C GLU A 211 5.85 -2.32 13.40
N ARG A 212 5.22 -3.47 13.12
CA ARG A 212 5.71 -4.79 13.51
C ARG A 212 6.50 -5.52 12.42
N GLY A 213 6.79 -4.85 11.31
CA GLY A 213 7.45 -5.47 10.15
C GLY A 213 6.58 -6.52 9.44
N VAL A 214 5.26 -6.54 9.68
CA VAL A 214 4.30 -7.39 8.94
C VAL A 214 3.88 -6.66 7.68
N LYS A 215 3.93 -7.33 6.53
CA LYS A 215 3.45 -6.78 5.25
C LYS A 215 1.97 -6.42 5.34
N VAL A 216 1.61 -5.23 4.89
CA VAL A 216 0.22 -4.74 4.89
C VAL A 216 -0.16 -4.25 3.51
N ASP A 217 -1.44 -4.39 3.19
CA ASP A 217 -1.97 -3.93 1.90
C ASP A 217 -2.01 -2.41 1.81
N ARG A 218 -1.87 -1.92 0.58
CA ARG A 218 -2.08 -0.51 0.26
C ARG A 218 -3.56 -0.26 -0.05
N PRO A 219 -4.10 0.94 0.24
CA PRO A 219 -5.41 1.34 -0.22
C PRO A 219 -5.51 1.26 -1.76
N ASP A 220 -6.48 0.49 -2.25
CA ASP A 220 -6.76 0.29 -3.67
C ASP A 220 -8.01 1.12 -4.11
N PRO A 221 -7.95 1.85 -5.24
CA PRO A 221 -6.81 2.07 -6.12
C PRO A 221 -5.86 3.17 -5.64
N TYR A 222 -4.65 3.15 -6.22
CA TYR A 222 -3.63 4.18 -6.04
C TYR A 222 -3.00 4.58 -7.38
N LEU A 223 -2.29 5.70 -7.40
CA LEU A 223 -1.58 6.22 -8.57
C LEU A 223 -0.08 6.05 -8.34
N VAL A 224 0.65 5.61 -9.35
CA VAL A 224 2.11 5.71 -9.40
C VAL A 224 2.50 6.80 -10.39
N ARG A 225 3.50 7.60 -10.01
CA ARG A 225 4.05 8.68 -10.85
C ARG A 225 5.57 8.57 -10.90
N ALA A 226 6.09 8.14 -12.04
CA ALA A 226 7.52 8.08 -12.34
C ALA A 226 7.97 9.37 -13.03
N MET A 227 9.07 9.97 -12.57
CA MET A 227 9.56 11.26 -13.04
C MET A 227 11.08 11.29 -13.13
N SER A 228 11.60 11.89 -14.20
CA SER A 228 13.02 12.19 -14.35
C SER A 228 13.24 13.20 -15.47
N SER A 229 14.44 13.78 -15.51
CA SER A 229 14.93 14.54 -16.65
C SER A 229 15.69 13.59 -17.58
N VAL A 230 15.22 13.41 -18.82
CA VAL A 230 15.80 12.46 -19.78
C VAL A 230 16.21 13.17 -21.06
N VAL A 231 17.41 12.90 -21.55
CA VAL A 231 17.86 13.40 -22.85
C VAL A 231 17.21 12.59 -23.96
N ILE A 232 16.38 13.24 -24.78
CA ILE A 232 15.77 12.60 -25.95
C ILE A 232 16.68 12.86 -27.16
N PRO A 233 17.29 11.83 -27.77
CA PRO A 233 18.30 12.06 -28.82
C PRO A 233 17.70 12.77 -30.03
N LYS A 234 18.51 13.65 -30.64
CA LYS A 234 18.09 14.47 -31.78
C LYS A 234 17.56 13.60 -32.94
N GLY A 235 16.46 14.03 -33.54
CA GLY A 235 15.87 13.40 -34.72
C GLY A 235 14.50 12.75 -34.47
N LYS A 236 13.98 12.07 -35.48
CA LYS A 236 12.69 11.37 -35.39
C LYS A 236 12.85 10.14 -34.50
N LYS A 237 12.03 10.04 -33.47
CA LYS A 237 11.95 8.94 -32.51
C LYS A 237 10.52 8.40 -32.44
N ARG A 238 10.40 7.23 -31.84
CA ARG A 238 9.12 6.63 -31.43
C ARG A 238 9.18 6.39 -29.94
N ILE A 239 8.10 6.70 -29.25
CA ILE A 239 7.94 6.40 -27.82
C ILE A 239 6.81 5.40 -27.69
N LEU A 240 7.08 4.29 -27.01
CA LEU A 240 6.11 3.24 -26.71
C LEU A 240 5.81 3.28 -25.21
N VAL A 241 4.54 3.41 -24.87
CA VAL A 241 4.05 3.21 -23.50
C VAL A 241 3.36 1.86 -23.46
N ARG A 242 3.87 0.94 -22.63
CA ARG A 242 3.19 -0.30 -22.25
C ARG A 242 2.68 -0.14 -20.83
N ALA A 243 1.42 -0.42 -20.59
CA ALA A 243 0.82 -0.25 -19.26
C ALA A 243 -0.30 -1.25 -19.00
N ARG A 244 -0.35 -1.76 -17.76
CA ARG A 244 -1.40 -2.67 -17.28
C ARG A 244 -2.77 -2.01 -17.27
N ASN A 245 -2.83 -0.75 -16.86
CA ASN A 245 -4.08 -0.01 -16.71
C ASN A 245 -3.96 1.38 -17.35
N ALA A 246 -4.94 2.26 -17.09
CA ALA A 246 -4.92 3.62 -17.59
C ALA A 246 -3.62 4.31 -17.15
N SER A 247 -2.88 4.80 -18.15
CA SER A 247 -1.63 5.51 -17.96
C SER A 247 -1.56 6.78 -18.80
N ARG A 248 -0.72 7.72 -18.40
CA ARG A 248 -0.44 8.97 -19.11
C ARG A 248 1.04 9.26 -19.11
N LEU A 249 1.56 9.62 -20.28
CA LEU A 249 2.92 10.10 -20.45
C LEU A 249 2.89 11.58 -20.81
N TYR A 250 3.66 12.36 -20.05
CA TYR A 250 3.89 13.77 -20.30
C TYR A 250 5.36 14.03 -20.58
N ILE A 251 5.63 14.92 -21.53
CA ILE A 251 6.96 15.46 -21.81
C ILE A 251 6.84 16.99 -21.76
N ASP A 252 7.61 17.62 -20.88
CA ASP A 252 7.55 19.06 -20.59
C ASP A 252 6.12 19.53 -20.32
N ASP A 253 5.45 18.82 -19.42
CA ASP A 253 4.06 19.05 -18.98
C ASP A 253 2.98 18.86 -20.07
N LYS A 254 3.36 18.49 -21.30
CA LYS A 254 2.42 18.19 -22.38
C LYS A 254 2.09 16.70 -22.39
N LEU A 255 0.80 16.36 -22.38
CA LEU A 255 0.35 14.97 -22.55
C LEU A 255 0.67 14.51 -23.98
N VAL A 256 1.52 13.48 -24.11
CA VAL A 256 1.96 12.95 -25.41
C VAL A 256 1.40 11.56 -25.70
N ALA A 257 1.10 10.75 -24.68
CA ALA A 257 0.50 9.42 -24.85
C ALA A 257 -0.44 9.06 -23.67
N GLU A 258 -1.48 8.29 -23.96
CA GLU A 258 -2.45 7.78 -22.97
C GLU A 258 -2.85 6.34 -23.33
N THR A 259 -2.97 5.46 -22.32
CA THR A 259 -3.56 4.12 -22.44
C THR A 259 -4.93 4.07 -21.74
N GLY A 260 -5.78 3.12 -22.14
CA GLY A 260 -7.13 2.99 -21.60
C GLY A 260 -7.20 2.34 -20.22
N PHE A 261 -8.31 2.52 -19.52
CA PHE A 261 -8.62 1.80 -18.28
C PHE A 261 -8.75 0.30 -18.54
N HIS A 262 -8.40 -0.50 -17.53
CA HIS A 262 -8.51 -1.96 -17.55
C HIS A 262 -9.80 -2.44 -18.22
N ASN A 263 -9.61 -3.32 -19.20
CA ASN A 263 -10.66 -4.02 -19.93
C ASN A 263 -10.27 -5.48 -20.13
N ILE A 264 -10.20 -6.24 -19.03
CA ILE A 264 -9.88 -7.66 -19.05
C ILE A 264 -11.18 -8.44 -18.95
N SER A 265 -11.50 -9.26 -19.94
CA SER A 265 -12.62 -10.18 -19.86
C SER A 265 -12.33 -11.29 -18.84
N GLY A 266 -13.36 -11.68 -18.07
CA GLY A 266 -13.25 -12.78 -17.10
C GLY A 266 -13.14 -14.18 -17.75
N SER A 267 -13.21 -14.28 -19.08
CA SER A 267 -13.13 -15.55 -19.80
C SER A 267 -11.69 -15.94 -20.11
N ALA A 268 -11.35 -17.20 -19.83
CA ALA A 268 -10.05 -17.79 -20.17
C ALA A 268 -9.91 -18.12 -21.67
N HIS A 269 -10.97 -17.98 -22.47
CA HIS A 269 -10.96 -18.21 -23.92
C HIS A 269 -10.61 -16.97 -24.75
N GLY A 270 -9.86 -16.03 -24.17
CA GLY A 270 -9.44 -14.83 -24.88
C GLY A 270 -8.49 -15.14 -26.04
N HIS A 271 -8.49 -14.29 -27.07
CA HIS A 271 -7.53 -14.40 -28.16
C HIS A 271 -6.09 -14.21 -27.65
N VAL A 272 -5.17 -15.07 -28.09
CA VAL A 272 -3.73 -14.81 -27.97
C VAL A 272 -3.40 -13.69 -28.95
N PHE A 273 -2.88 -12.58 -28.44
CA PHE A 273 -2.45 -11.46 -29.28
C PHE A 273 -1.30 -11.92 -30.17
N LYS A 274 -1.46 -11.73 -31.49
CA LYS A 274 -0.35 -11.93 -32.43
C LYS A 274 0.71 -10.86 -32.16
N VAL A 275 1.98 -11.25 -32.23
CA VAL A 275 3.10 -10.31 -32.11
C VAL A 275 3.07 -9.35 -33.30
N ASP A 276 2.90 -8.05 -33.03
CA ASP A 276 2.92 -7.03 -34.07
C ASP A 276 4.37 -6.65 -34.42
N ARG A 277 4.98 -7.44 -35.31
CA ARG A 277 6.34 -7.19 -35.81
C ARG A 277 6.45 -5.93 -36.68
N SER A 278 5.34 -5.26 -37.01
CA SER A 278 5.42 -3.96 -37.68
C SER A 278 5.93 -2.85 -36.74
N LEU A 279 5.81 -3.03 -35.43
CA LEU A 279 6.31 -2.10 -34.43
C LEU A 279 7.83 -2.19 -34.27
N ALA A 280 8.37 -3.40 -34.15
CA ALA A 280 9.80 -3.62 -34.01
C ALA A 280 10.18 -5.08 -34.39
N PRO A 281 11.38 -5.31 -34.97
CA PRO A 281 11.79 -6.64 -35.44
C PRO A 281 11.76 -7.75 -34.38
N ASN A 282 12.24 -7.43 -33.17
CA ASN A 282 12.43 -8.37 -32.07
C ASN A 282 11.49 -8.12 -30.89
N ILE A 283 10.38 -7.41 -31.15
CA ILE A 283 9.46 -6.99 -30.09
C ILE A 283 8.91 -8.17 -29.31
N ARG A 284 9.01 -8.07 -27.98
CA ARG A 284 8.39 -9.02 -27.06
C ARG A 284 6.85 -8.97 -27.18
N PRO A 285 6.15 -10.13 -27.20
CA PRO A 285 4.69 -10.19 -27.23
C PRO A 285 4.05 -9.32 -26.15
N LEU A 286 2.92 -8.69 -26.47
CA LEU A 286 2.12 -7.97 -25.49
C LEU A 286 1.45 -8.96 -24.52
N HIS A 287 1.67 -8.78 -23.22
CA HIS A 287 1.09 -9.61 -22.19
C HIS A 287 -0.41 -9.35 -22.03
N ARG A 288 -1.17 -10.40 -21.68
CA ARG A 288 -2.61 -10.29 -21.49
C ARG A 288 -2.94 -9.27 -20.40
N GLY A 289 -3.76 -8.29 -20.75
CA GLY A 289 -4.20 -7.22 -19.86
C GLY A 289 -3.41 -5.93 -20.00
N ASP A 290 -2.18 -6.01 -20.51
CA ASP A 290 -1.40 -4.82 -20.88
C ASP A 290 -1.95 -4.19 -22.16
N GLN A 291 -1.73 -2.89 -22.29
CA GLN A 291 -2.06 -2.08 -23.45
C GLN A 291 -0.84 -1.31 -23.91
N GLU A 292 -0.79 -1.01 -25.20
CA GLU A 292 0.30 -0.25 -25.80
C GLU A 292 -0.19 1.00 -26.50
N LYS A 293 0.60 2.06 -26.41
CA LYS A 293 0.46 3.27 -27.21
C LYS A 293 1.83 3.66 -27.76
N VAL A 294 1.95 3.66 -29.09
CA VAL A 294 3.13 4.19 -29.78
C VAL A 294 2.81 5.57 -30.35
N ILE A 295 3.76 6.50 -30.19
CA ILE A 295 3.70 7.84 -30.76
C ILE A 295 5.01 8.19 -31.47
N GLU A 296 4.93 9.08 -32.44
CA GLU A 296 6.12 9.73 -33.00
C GLU A 296 6.50 10.93 -32.13
N TYR A 297 7.80 11.15 -31.95
CA TYR A 297 8.35 12.28 -31.21
C TYR A 297 9.63 12.79 -31.88
N THR A 298 9.84 14.10 -31.93
CA THR A 298 11.08 14.67 -32.48
C THR A 298 11.96 15.14 -31.33
N GLY A 299 13.05 14.42 -31.08
CA GLY A 299 14.03 14.82 -30.07
C GLY A 299 14.92 15.96 -30.57
N ASP A 300 15.39 16.78 -29.64
CA ASP A 300 16.30 17.90 -29.91
C ASP A 300 17.71 17.68 -29.33
N GLY A 301 17.94 16.54 -28.65
CA GLY A 301 19.20 16.20 -27.99
C GLY A 301 19.38 16.86 -26.61
N LYS A 302 18.34 17.46 -26.04
CA LYS A 302 18.39 18.13 -24.73
C LYS A 302 17.62 17.34 -23.66
N PRO A 303 17.87 17.61 -22.37
CA PRO A 303 17.08 17.06 -21.28
C PRO A 303 15.63 17.57 -21.35
N HIS A 304 14.68 16.64 -21.21
CA HIS A 304 13.25 16.91 -21.12
C HIS A 304 12.67 16.36 -19.82
N ARG A 305 11.69 17.06 -19.26
CA ARG A 305 10.98 16.61 -18.06
C ARG A 305 9.97 15.53 -18.45
N VAL A 306 10.26 14.28 -18.11
CA VAL A 306 9.40 13.14 -18.41
C VAL A 306 8.63 12.75 -17.16
N ARG A 307 7.31 12.69 -17.26
CA ARG A 307 6.39 12.23 -16.21
C ARG A 307 5.50 11.13 -16.76
N PHE A 308 5.59 9.95 -16.18
CA PHE A 308 4.71 8.81 -16.48
C PHE A 308 3.82 8.51 -15.28
N GLU A 309 2.52 8.37 -15.50
CA GLU A 309 1.54 8.09 -14.46
C GLU A 309 0.72 6.85 -14.83
N MET A 310 0.42 5.99 -13.86
CA MET A 310 -0.51 4.87 -14.04
C MET A 310 -1.38 4.67 -12.81
N ILE A 311 -2.68 4.43 -13.01
CA ILE A 311 -3.59 4.00 -11.94
C ILE A 311 -3.40 2.50 -11.73
N VAL A 312 -3.11 2.08 -10.51
CA VAL A 312 -2.90 0.67 -10.16
C VAL A 312 -4.14 0.11 -9.47
N GLY A 313 -4.57 -1.08 -9.88
CA GLY A 313 -5.72 -1.79 -9.32
C GLY A 313 -7.10 -1.20 -9.68
N GLY A 314 -8.04 -1.23 -8.73
CA GLY A 314 -9.43 -0.82 -8.91
C GLY A 314 -10.32 -1.86 -9.61
N PHE A 315 -11.64 -1.64 -9.58
CA PHE A 315 -12.66 -2.45 -10.28
C PHE A 315 -12.59 -3.98 -10.04
N ARG A 316 -12.14 -4.41 -8.84
CA ARG A 316 -11.91 -5.84 -8.49
C ARG A 316 -10.77 -6.49 -9.28
N HIS A 317 -9.89 -5.71 -9.89
CA HIS A 317 -8.63 -6.19 -10.45
C HIS A 317 -7.55 -6.18 -9.37
N ARG A 318 -6.56 -7.05 -9.52
CA ARG A 318 -5.40 -7.06 -8.62
C ARG A 318 -4.61 -5.76 -8.83
N PRO A 319 -4.01 -5.20 -7.78
CA PRO A 319 -3.07 -4.08 -7.90
C PRO A 319 -1.73 -4.61 -8.43
N ASP A 320 -1.70 -4.98 -9.72
CA ASP A 320 -0.52 -5.45 -10.43
C ASP A 320 -0.07 -4.47 -11.52
N PHE A 321 1.17 -4.63 -11.97
CA PHE A 321 1.79 -3.74 -12.94
C PHE A 321 1.99 -4.38 -14.33
N GLY A 322 1.77 -5.67 -14.51
CA GLY A 322 2.13 -6.34 -15.77
C GLY A 322 3.55 -6.01 -16.24
N GLU A 323 3.69 -5.71 -17.53
CA GLU A 323 4.93 -5.19 -18.12
C GLU A 323 4.87 -3.67 -18.34
N THR A 324 4.53 -2.93 -17.28
CA THR A 324 4.39 -1.46 -17.35
C THR A 324 5.74 -0.78 -17.49
N ALA A 325 5.96 -0.08 -18.62
CA ALA A 325 7.18 0.67 -18.88
C ALA A 325 7.02 1.68 -20.03
N VAL A 326 7.95 2.64 -20.10
CA VAL A 326 8.10 3.59 -21.20
C VAL A 326 9.37 3.27 -21.96
N PHE A 327 9.29 3.22 -23.28
CA PHE A 327 10.41 2.89 -24.17
C PHE A 327 10.59 3.93 -25.27
N ILE A 328 11.80 4.02 -25.81
CA ILE A 328 12.17 4.88 -26.93
C ILE A 328 12.90 4.07 -28.00
N GLY A 329 12.64 4.36 -29.27
CA GLY A 329 13.33 3.70 -30.38
C GLY A 329 13.39 4.58 -31.62
N ASP A 330 14.29 4.24 -32.53
CA ASP A 330 14.33 4.84 -33.85
C ASP A 330 13.22 4.26 -34.75
N PRO A 331 12.82 4.95 -35.84
CA PRO A 331 11.89 4.41 -36.82
C PRO A 331 12.36 3.04 -37.33
N LYS A 332 11.46 2.05 -37.28
CA LYS A 332 11.68 0.65 -37.70
C LYS A 332 12.75 -0.15 -36.90
N GLN A 333 13.30 0.42 -35.83
CA GLN A 333 14.25 -0.27 -34.93
C GLN A 333 13.55 -0.83 -33.69
N ASP A 334 14.26 -1.62 -32.89
CA ASP A 334 13.75 -2.09 -31.59
C ASP A 334 13.60 -0.92 -30.59
N PHE A 335 12.81 -1.15 -29.54
CA PHE A 335 12.56 -0.19 -28.48
C PHE A 335 13.47 -0.46 -27.28
N GLN A 336 14.13 0.57 -26.78
CA GLN A 336 14.93 0.56 -25.56
C GLN A 336 14.12 1.14 -24.40
N LEU A 337 14.27 0.55 -23.22
CA LEU A 337 13.69 1.07 -21.99
C LEU A 337 14.17 2.49 -21.70
N LEU A 338 13.23 3.42 -21.48
CA LEU A 338 13.56 4.82 -21.24
C LEU A 338 14.24 4.96 -19.87
N THR A 339 15.37 5.67 -19.84
CA THR A 339 16.20 5.81 -18.66
C THR A 339 16.99 7.12 -18.69
N PRO A 340 17.19 7.80 -17.54
CA PRO A 340 18.17 8.86 -17.40
C PRO A 340 19.62 8.33 -17.28
N GLY A 341 19.78 7.02 -17.04
CA GLY A 341 21.08 6.36 -16.91
C GLY A 341 21.72 5.96 -18.24
N LYS A 342 22.76 5.13 -18.17
CA LYS A 342 23.49 4.59 -19.34
C LYS A 342 23.13 3.16 -19.68
N GLU A 343 22.40 2.48 -18.80
CA GLU A 343 22.03 1.08 -18.95
C GLU A 343 21.07 0.92 -20.14
N THR A 344 21.28 -0.14 -20.92
CA THR A 344 20.50 -0.42 -22.11
C THR A 344 19.78 -1.74 -21.92
N VAL A 345 18.45 -1.68 -21.93
CA VAL A 345 17.57 -2.85 -21.86
C VAL A 345 16.59 -2.74 -23.03
N MET A 346 16.65 -3.66 -23.99
CA MET A 346 15.73 -3.66 -25.12
C MET A 346 14.41 -4.37 -24.77
N LEU A 347 13.32 -3.99 -25.45
CA LEU A 347 12.02 -4.66 -25.38
C LEU A 347 12.03 -5.95 -26.22
N THR A 348 12.94 -6.86 -25.87
CA THR A 348 13.09 -8.19 -26.46
C THR A 348 13.07 -9.23 -25.34
N ASP A 349 12.77 -10.49 -25.66
CA ASP A 349 12.83 -11.55 -24.64
C ASP A 349 14.23 -11.75 -24.06
N ALA A 350 15.27 -11.54 -24.88
CA ALA A 350 16.67 -11.72 -24.50
C ALA A 350 17.09 -10.74 -23.39
N ASP A 351 16.65 -9.49 -23.46
CA ASP A 351 17.05 -8.44 -22.52
C ASP A 351 16.04 -8.28 -21.37
N TRP A 352 14.73 -8.36 -21.68
CA TRP A 352 13.68 -8.11 -20.70
C TRP A 352 13.62 -9.18 -19.61
N LEU A 353 13.80 -10.46 -19.94
CA LEU A 353 13.69 -11.55 -18.96
C LEU A 353 14.81 -11.52 -17.90
N PRO A 354 16.10 -11.33 -18.25
CA PRO A 354 17.14 -11.09 -17.26
C PRO A 354 16.89 -9.82 -16.43
N PHE A 355 16.52 -8.72 -17.09
CA PHE A 355 16.20 -7.46 -16.41
C PHE A 355 15.08 -7.63 -15.36
N GLU A 356 13.99 -8.32 -15.70
CA GLU A 356 12.88 -8.55 -14.77
C GLU A 356 13.33 -9.37 -13.55
N ARG A 357 14.14 -10.42 -13.77
CA ARG A 357 14.67 -11.24 -12.67
C ARG A 357 15.57 -10.42 -11.75
N GLU A 358 16.46 -9.62 -12.33
CA GLU A 358 17.35 -8.74 -11.57
C GLU A 358 16.56 -7.68 -10.79
N TYR A 359 15.54 -7.07 -11.42
CA TYR A 359 14.65 -6.12 -10.75
C TYR A 359 14.03 -6.73 -9.49
N ARG A 360 13.43 -7.92 -9.61
CA ARG A 360 12.78 -8.61 -8.48
C ARG A 360 13.80 -9.04 -7.43
N TYR A 361 14.97 -9.50 -7.85
CA TYR A 361 16.06 -9.86 -6.94
C TYR A 361 16.51 -8.65 -6.10
N ASN A 362 16.71 -7.50 -6.72
CA ASN A 362 17.06 -6.26 -6.04
C ASN A 362 15.96 -5.79 -5.08
N MET A 363 14.69 -6.01 -5.43
CA MET A 363 13.56 -5.66 -4.57
C MET A 363 13.54 -6.46 -3.25
N ILE A 364 14.06 -7.68 -3.21
CA ILE A 364 14.19 -8.48 -1.98
C ILE A 364 15.03 -7.71 -0.94
N ALA A 365 16.19 -7.19 -1.35
CA ALA A 365 17.07 -6.44 -0.46
C ALA A 365 16.42 -5.12 0.02
N VAL A 366 15.75 -4.40 -0.88
CA VAL A 366 15.00 -3.18 -0.56
C VAL A 366 13.92 -3.48 0.48
N ASN A 367 13.11 -4.52 0.26
CA ASN A 367 12.04 -4.91 1.16
C ASN A 367 12.56 -5.41 2.52
N ALA A 368 13.67 -6.15 2.54
CA ALA A 368 14.31 -6.57 3.79
C ALA A 368 14.84 -5.38 4.62
N ALA A 369 15.41 -4.36 3.98
CA ALA A 369 15.84 -3.14 4.65
C ALA A 369 14.64 -2.37 5.22
N ARG A 370 13.60 -2.17 4.41
CA ARG A 370 12.37 -1.45 4.82
C ARG A 370 11.60 -2.15 5.93
N ARG A 371 11.56 -3.49 5.91
CA ARG A 371 10.95 -4.28 6.98
C ARG A 371 11.65 -4.04 8.32
N ARG A 372 13.00 -4.07 8.33
CA ARG A 372 13.81 -3.82 9.53
C ARG A 372 13.63 -2.41 10.05
N GLU A 373 13.60 -1.42 9.15
CA GLU A 373 13.34 -0.02 9.54
C GLU A 373 11.95 0.13 10.19
N ALA A 374 10.92 -0.47 9.59
CA ALA A 374 9.56 -0.42 10.12
C ALA A 374 9.42 -1.10 11.49
N SER A 375 10.21 -2.15 11.77
CA SER A 375 10.16 -2.93 13.03
C SER A 375 11.21 -2.53 14.07
N ALA A 376 11.94 -1.42 13.90
CA ALA A 376 13.05 -1.06 14.80
C ALA A 376 12.66 -0.96 16.29
N LYS A 377 11.40 -0.59 16.59
CA LYS A 377 10.89 -0.57 17.97
C LYS A 377 10.59 -1.97 18.53
N GLU A 378 10.15 -2.90 17.68
CA GLU A 378 9.98 -4.29 18.07
C GLU A 378 11.34 -4.93 18.37
N ASP A 379 12.38 -4.59 17.59
CA ASP A 379 13.74 -5.07 17.84
C ASP A 379 14.22 -4.65 19.24
N GLN A 380 14.00 -3.39 19.63
CA GLN A 380 14.31 -2.90 20.98
C GLN A 380 13.53 -3.65 22.07
N TYR A 381 12.24 -3.91 21.83
CA TYR A 381 11.39 -4.65 22.75
C TYR A 381 11.86 -6.10 22.94
N TRP A 382 12.20 -6.79 21.85
CA TRP A 382 12.69 -8.17 21.91
C TRP A 382 14.09 -8.25 22.50
N GLU A 383 14.98 -7.32 22.18
CA GLU A 383 16.31 -7.24 22.76
C GLU A 383 16.25 -7.08 24.29
N SER A 384 15.39 -6.18 24.79
CA SER A 384 15.16 -6.02 26.23
C SER A 384 14.68 -7.33 26.87
N ARG A 385 13.74 -8.03 26.23
CA ARG A 385 13.26 -9.33 26.72
C ARG A 385 14.34 -10.42 26.70
N HIS A 386 15.16 -10.48 25.65
CA HIS A 386 16.28 -11.42 25.58
C HIS A 386 17.30 -11.16 26.69
N GLN A 387 17.59 -9.90 26.98
CA GLN A 387 18.48 -9.52 28.08
C GLN A 387 17.90 -9.91 29.44
N LEU A 388 16.61 -9.67 29.68
CA LEU A 388 15.92 -10.08 30.91
C LEU A 388 15.91 -11.61 31.06
N ALA A 389 15.57 -12.34 29.99
CA ALA A 389 15.58 -13.79 29.99
C ALA A 389 16.99 -14.33 30.26
N LYS A 390 18.02 -13.78 29.61
CA LYS A 390 19.42 -14.15 29.84
C LYS A 390 19.83 -13.89 31.28
N ALA A 391 19.49 -12.73 31.83
CA ALA A 391 19.78 -12.39 33.22
C ALA A 391 19.10 -13.36 34.20
N GLU A 392 17.87 -13.78 33.93
CA GLU A 392 17.16 -14.74 34.77
C GLU A 392 17.73 -16.15 34.67
N ILE A 393 18.04 -16.64 33.47
CA ILE A 393 18.67 -17.95 33.26
C ILE A 393 20.03 -18.02 33.95
N LEU A 394 20.80 -16.93 33.96
CA LEU A 394 22.10 -16.88 34.64
C LEU A 394 21.99 -16.98 36.18
N LYS A 395 20.83 -16.68 36.78
CA LYS A 395 20.57 -16.89 38.21
C LYS A 395 20.25 -18.35 38.54
N GLN A 396 19.83 -19.13 37.55
CA GLN A 396 19.47 -20.53 37.78
C GLN A 396 20.73 -21.38 37.99
N PRO A 397 20.62 -22.47 38.78
CA PRO A 397 21.72 -23.41 38.95
C PRO A 397 22.18 -23.94 37.60
N GLN A 398 23.47 -23.76 37.29
CA GLN A 398 24.05 -24.25 36.05
C GLN A 398 23.97 -25.78 36.01
N VAL A 399 23.59 -26.34 34.86
CA VAL A 399 23.51 -27.79 34.68
C VAL A 399 24.92 -28.37 34.84
N LYS A 400 25.10 -29.23 35.85
CA LYS A 400 26.39 -29.86 36.11
C LYS A 400 26.74 -30.81 34.96
N VAL A 401 27.78 -30.46 34.20
CA VAL A 401 28.31 -31.30 33.13
C VAL A 401 28.81 -32.63 33.71
N PRO A 402 28.40 -33.78 33.16
CA PRO A 402 28.89 -35.08 33.59
C PRO A 402 30.40 -35.22 33.44
N ALA A 403 31.01 -36.06 34.28
CA ALA A 403 32.41 -36.43 34.11
C ALA A 403 32.64 -37.13 32.76
N ALA A 404 33.87 -37.05 32.25
CA ALA A 404 34.28 -37.79 31.07
C ALA A 404 34.07 -39.30 31.27
N VAL A 405 33.50 -39.96 30.27
CA VAL A 405 33.39 -41.42 30.24
C VAL A 405 34.65 -41.97 29.59
N SER A 406 35.35 -42.87 30.29
CA SER A 406 36.59 -43.47 29.79
C SER A 406 36.38 -44.16 28.43
N GLY A 407 37.29 -43.92 27.49
CA GLY A 407 37.26 -44.50 26.15
C GLY A 407 36.32 -43.82 25.14
N LEU A 408 35.53 -42.81 25.54
CA LEU A 408 34.67 -42.04 24.63
C LEU A 408 35.26 -40.66 24.34
N ARG A 409 35.20 -40.22 23.07
CA ARG A 409 35.72 -38.91 22.65
C ARG A 409 34.76 -37.80 23.09
N ALA A 410 35.28 -36.66 23.56
CA ALA A 410 34.51 -35.46 23.87
C ALA A 410 35.27 -34.20 23.44
N ASN A 411 34.60 -33.31 22.70
CA ASN A 411 35.15 -32.05 22.20
C ASN A 411 34.52 -30.83 22.90
N ASN A 412 33.32 -30.97 23.44
CA ASN A 412 32.64 -29.91 24.19
C ASN A 412 31.78 -30.48 25.34
N ALA A 413 31.17 -29.59 26.14
CA ALA A 413 30.34 -29.98 27.28
C ALA A 413 29.15 -30.88 26.90
N ILE A 414 28.55 -30.70 25.71
CA ILE A 414 27.38 -31.48 25.25
C ILE A 414 27.78 -32.94 25.03
N ASP A 415 28.98 -33.20 24.52
CA ASP A 415 29.47 -34.57 24.29
C ASP A 415 29.51 -35.40 25.59
N HIS A 416 29.77 -34.77 26.75
CA HIS A 416 29.75 -35.49 28.03
C HIS A 416 28.35 -36.00 28.40
N PHE A 417 27.29 -35.24 28.08
CA PHE A 417 25.92 -35.69 28.28
C PHE A 417 25.55 -36.84 27.35
N ILE A 418 25.93 -36.75 26.07
CA ILE A 418 25.70 -37.80 25.08
C ILE A 418 26.47 -39.07 25.48
N ASN A 419 27.75 -38.95 25.81
CA ASN A 419 28.60 -40.07 26.21
C ASN A 419 28.09 -40.77 27.47
N ARG A 420 27.59 -40.02 28.45
CA ARG A 420 26.94 -40.62 29.64
C ARG A 420 25.73 -41.48 29.25
N ARG A 421 24.90 -41.01 28.31
CA ARG A 421 23.75 -41.78 27.81
C ARG A 421 24.21 -43.02 27.03
N LEU A 422 25.17 -42.87 26.12
CA LEU A 422 25.73 -43.99 25.34
C LEU A 422 26.30 -45.08 26.26
N ALA A 423 27.06 -44.70 27.29
CA ALA A 423 27.63 -45.64 28.24
C ALA A 423 26.56 -46.40 29.04
N LYS A 424 25.51 -45.69 29.49
CA LYS A 424 24.36 -46.30 30.18
C LYS A 424 23.65 -47.33 29.30
N GLU A 425 23.46 -47.00 28.03
CA GLU A 425 22.77 -47.86 27.06
C GLU A 425 23.71 -48.87 26.38
N LYS A 426 25.00 -48.90 26.76
CA LYS A 426 26.04 -49.78 26.19
C LYS A 426 26.19 -49.65 24.66
N VAL A 427 25.98 -48.46 24.13
CA VAL A 427 26.11 -48.14 22.70
C VAL A 427 27.50 -47.54 22.42
N ALA A 428 28.20 -48.05 21.42
CA ALA A 428 29.49 -47.50 21.00
C ALA A 428 29.34 -46.14 20.31
N GLN A 429 30.29 -45.23 20.52
CA GLN A 429 30.30 -43.94 19.83
C GLN A 429 30.63 -44.12 18.35
N ALA A 430 29.81 -43.53 17.47
CA ALA A 430 30.02 -43.59 16.03
C ALA A 430 31.40 -43.03 15.63
N PRO A 431 32.05 -43.60 14.60
CA PRO A 431 33.32 -43.10 14.09
C PRO A 431 33.19 -41.68 13.52
N LEU A 432 34.30 -40.94 13.49
CA LEU A 432 34.32 -39.61 12.90
C LEU A 432 34.10 -39.69 11.38
N LEU A 433 33.20 -38.87 10.86
CA LEU A 433 32.96 -38.80 9.42
C LEU A 433 34.19 -38.26 8.69
N ASN A 434 34.36 -38.66 7.43
CA ASN A 434 35.27 -37.97 6.52
C ASN A 434 34.75 -36.55 6.20
N ASP A 435 35.64 -35.73 5.67
CA ASP A 435 35.40 -34.30 5.48
C ASP A 435 34.24 -33.96 4.55
N LEU A 436 34.10 -34.67 3.42
CA LEU A 436 33.01 -34.40 2.47
C LEU A 436 31.66 -34.93 2.99
N ALA A 437 31.66 -36.07 3.70
CA ALA A 437 30.46 -36.58 4.35
C ALA A 437 30.00 -35.65 5.48
N PHE A 438 30.94 -35.07 6.23
CA PHE A 438 30.64 -34.03 7.23
C PHE A 438 30.03 -32.80 6.57
N LEU A 439 30.66 -32.24 5.52
CA LEU A 439 30.18 -31.05 4.84
C LEU A 439 28.77 -31.25 4.26
N ARG A 440 28.52 -32.40 3.63
CA ARG A 440 27.20 -32.73 3.10
C ARG A 440 26.12 -32.76 4.18
N ARG A 441 26.40 -33.38 5.34
CA ARG A 441 25.44 -33.40 6.45
C ARG A 441 25.22 -32.02 7.04
N LEU A 442 26.31 -31.26 7.25
CA LEU A 442 26.22 -29.89 7.74
C LEU A 442 25.30 -29.05 6.85
N SER A 443 25.52 -29.08 5.53
CA SER A 443 24.70 -28.34 4.56
C SER A 443 23.23 -28.77 4.59
N LEU A 444 22.94 -30.08 4.61
CA LEU A 444 21.55 -30.57 4.65
C LEU A 444 20.85 -30.21 5.97
N ASP A 445 21.52 -30.35 7.11
CA ASP A 445 20.93 -30.08 8.43
C ASP A 445 20.76 -28.58 8.70
N THR A 446 21.56 -27.73 8.06
CA THR A 446 21.50 -26.27 8.25
C THR A 446 20.64 -25.61 7.19
N THR A 447 20.96 -25.77 5.91
CA THR A 447 20.33 -25.03 4.80
C THR A 447 19.38 -25.88 3.97
N GLY A 448 19.18 -27.16 4.32
CA GLY A 448 18.24 -28.06 3.63
C GLY A 448 18.69 -28.51 2.23
N THR A 449 19.92 -28.16 1.83
CA THR A 449 20.44 -28.38 0.47
C THR A 449 21.81 -29.05 0.51
N VAL A 450 22.20 -29.67 -0.61
CA VAL A 450 23.57 -30.20 -0.77
C VAL A 450 24.55 -29.04 -1.04
N PRO A 451 25.83 -29.17 -0.62
CA PRO A 451 26.79 -28.08 -0.80
C PRO A 451 27.08 -27.85 -2.29
N THR A 452 27.19 -26.58 -2.68
CA THR A 452 27.60 -26.16 -4.02
C THR A 452 29.07 -26.46 -4.28
N THR A 453 29.49 -26.46 -5.54
CA THR A 453 30.90 -26.66 -5.92
C THR A 453 31.80 -25.59 -5.28
N GLU A 454 31.33 -24.35 -5.22
CA GLU A 454 32.01 -23.23 -4.60
C GLU A 454 32.21 -23.47 -3.09
N GLN A 455 31.17 -23.88 -2.38
CA GLN A 455 31.24 -24.19 -0.94
C GLN A 455 32.16 -25.39 -0.64
N ILE A 456 32.18 -26.41 -1.51
CA ILE A 456 33.10 -27.55 -1.39
C ILE A 456 34.55 -27.08 -1.51
N ASN A 457 34.84 -26.28 -2.54
CA ASN A 457 36.18 -25.76 -2.79
C ASN A 457 36.64 -24.85 -1.64
N GLU A 458 35.77 -23.98 -1.14
CA GLU A 458 36.06 -23.13 0.02
C GLU A 458 36.37 -23.96 1.27
N TYR A 459 35.57 -25.00 1.55
CA TYR A 459 35.79 -25.87 2.71
C TYR A 459 37.12 -26.65 2.63
N LEU A 460 37.50 -27.14 1.45
CA LEU A 460 38.74 -27.90 1.27
C LEU A 460 39.99 -26.99 1.34
N ALA A 461 39.84 -25.71 1.01
CA ALA A 461 40.91 -24.71 1.10
C ALA A 461 41.24 -24.31 2.55
N ASP A 462 40.29 -24.45 3.49
CA ASP A 462 40.53 -24.17 4.91
C ASP A 462 41.48 -25.20 5.57
N ASP A 463 42.23 -24.77 6.58
CA ASP A 463 43.11 -25.64 7.39
C ASP A 463 42.34 -26.85 7.95
N PRO A 464 42.79 -28.10 7.73
CA PRO A 464 42.18 -29.32 8.27
C PRO A 464 41.82 -29.28 9.76
N LYS A 465 42.60 -28.57 10.59
CA LYS A 465 42.36 -28.46 12.03
C LYS A 465 41.19 -27.54 12.39
N THR A 466 40.82 -26.60 11.52
CA THR A 466 39.79 -25.57 11.81
C THR A 466 38.63 -25.54 10.81
N ARG A 467 38.76 -26.19 9.65
CA ARG A 467 37.78 -26.15 8.55
C ARG A 467 36.36 -26.50 8.97
N ARG A 468 36.18 -27.47 9.86
CA ARG A 468 34.84 -27.87 10.33
C ARG A 468 34.16 -26.78 11.14
N ALA A 469 34.89 -26.14 12.07
CA ALA A 469 34.37 -25.04 12.87
C ALA A 469 34.03 -23.82 12.01
N LYS A 470 34.91 -23.48 11.05
CA LYS A 470 34.67 -22.41 10.09
C LYS A 470 33.46 -22.68 9.20
N ALA A 471 33.32 -23.89 8.69
CA ALA A 471 32.15 -24.28 7.90
C ALA A 471 30.87 -24.16 8.72
N VAL A 472 30.84 -24.67 9.96
CA VAL A 472 29.68 -24.52 10.85
C VAL A 472 29.31 -23.05 11.01
N GLN A 473 30.29 -22.17 11.25
CA GLN A 473 30.05 -20.74 11.36
C GLN A 473 29.48 -20.14 10.06
N ARG A 474 30.01 -20.52 8.88
CA ARG A 474 29.48 -20.06 7.59
C ARG A 474 28.03 -20.48 7.39
N PHE A 475 27.73 -21.76 7.58
CA PHE A 475 26.38 -22.30 7.36
C PHE A 475 25.34 -21.78 8.35
N ILE A 476 25.70 -21.56 9.62
CA ILE A 476 24.77 -20.97 10.61
C ILE A 476 24.47 -19.49 10.29
N ASN A 477 25.43 -18.76 9.71
CA ASN A 477 25.21 -17.37 9.30
C ASN A 477 24.63 -17.24 7.88
N ASP A 478 24.40 -18.35 7.18
CA ASP A 478 23.77 -18.35 5.87
C ASP A 478 22.28 -18.04 6.03
N PRO A 479 21.70 -17.06 5.30
CA PRO A 479 20.27 -16.78 5.34
C PRO A 479 19.38 -18.01 5.11
N ALA A 480 19.83 -18.98 4.29
CA ALA A 480 19.11 -20.21 4.03
C ALA A 480 18.94 -21.10 5.27
N TRP A 481 19.74 -20.89 6.33
CA TRP A 481 19.55 -21.57 7.61
C TRP A 481 18.19 -21.25 8.22
N ALA A 482 17.83 -19.97 8.24
CA ALA A 482 16.52 -19.55 8.74
C ALA A 482 15.40 -20.17 7.90
N ASP A 483 15.51 -20.08 6.57
CA ASP A 483 14.52 -20.60 5.62
C ASP A 483 14.28 -22.11 5.80
N SER A 484 15.34 -22.91 5.95
CA SER A 484 15.23 -24.35 6.17
C SER A 484 14.51 -24.71 7.46
N TRP A 485 14.66 -23.89 8.51
CA TRP A 485 14.10 -24.15 9.83
C TRP A 485 12.72 -23.52 10.05
N VAL A 486 12.26 -22.61 9.18
CA VAL A 486 10.94 -21.98 9.31
C VAL A 486 9.82 -23.03 9.41
N GLY A 487 9.82 -24.05 8.54
CA GLY A 487 8.76 -25.06 8.53
C GLY A 487 8.65 -25.83 9.85
N TYR A 488 9.79 -26.28 10.38
CA TYR A 488 9.83 -26.94 11.69
C TYR A 488 9.30 -26.05 12.81
N TRP A 489 9.73 -24.79 12.86
CA TRP A 489 9.27 -23.87 13.90
C TRP A 489 7.80 -23.49 13.75
N GLN A 490 7.26 -23.42 12.53
CA GLN A 490 5.83 -23.27 12.31
C GLN A 490 5.05 -24.43 12.91
N ASP A 491 5.50 -25.67 12.72
CA ASP A 491 4.84 -26.85 13.29
C ASP A 491 4.93 -26.90 14.82
N VAL A 492 6.07 -26.47 15.40
CA VAL A 492 6.27 -26.47 16.86
C VAL A 492 5.48 -25.36 17.57
N LEU A 493 5.26 -24.23 16.89
CA LEU A 493 4.61 -23.04 17.45
C LEU A 493 3.13 -22.91 17.08
N ALA A 494 2.64 -23.69 16.12
CA ALA A 494 1.22 -23.83 15.79
C ALA A 494 0.48 -24.63 16.87
#